data_AF-A0A1B6JKD3-F1
#
_entry.id   AF-A0A1B6JKD3-F1
#
_cell.length_a   1.000
_cell.length_b   1.000
_cell.length_c   1.000
_cell.angle_alpha   90.00
_cell.angle_beta   90.00
_cell.angle_gamma   90.00
#
_symmetry.space_group_name_H-M   'P 1'
#
loop_
_entity.id
_entity.type
_entity.pdbx_description
1 polymer ?
#
loop_
_entity_poly.entity_id
_entity_poly.type
_entity_poly.pdbx_seq_one_letter_code
_entity_poly.pdbx_strand_id
1 'polypeptide(L)'
;HTVRNYKTTEMAAQNVPDWLSAEFLQSALQSDQEDYPEIVITKLQLEPAVPEGNNYASNLFRAKLQYKTQDNTEHSTSIIVKTMKSDYKENIGAYIDDAFQREPKYYNEFISEARKLCKFNIVPKHYKSSNTNCLILEDLSVSGFQMVDRHKLLSKGTQVLQRVYQ
;
A
#
# COMPACT_ATOMS: atom_id res chain seq x y z
N HIS A 1 -19.72 -1.86 28.63
CA HIS A 1 -19.42 -2.38 27.29
C HIS A 1 -17.92 -2.58 27.17
N THR A 2 -17.49 -3.81 26.90
CA THR A 2 -16.09 -4.24 26.99
C THR A 2 -15.36 -3.93 25.69
N VAL A 3 -14.45 -2.95 25.70
CA VAL A 3 -13.53 -2.71 24.59
C VAL A 3 -12.49 -3.83 24.61
N ARG A 4 -12.47 -4.67 23.57
CA ARG A 4 -11.48 -5.72 23.39
C ARG A 4 -10.20 -5.08 22.85
N ASN A 5 -9.20 -4.96 23.72
CA ASN A 5 -7.83 -4.63 23.33
C ASN A 5 -7.23 -5.84 22.60
N TYR A 6 -7.07 -5.75 21.28
CA TYR A 6 -6.32 -6.73 20.52
C TYR A 6 -4.83 -6.45 20.72
N LYS A 7 -4.11 -7.45 21.23
CA LYS A 7 -2.66 -7.42 21.44
C LYS A 7 -1.95 -7.28 20.09
N THR A 8 -1.31 -6.14 19.86
CA THR A 8 -0.27 -5.94 18.86
C THR A 8 0.94 -6.77 19.26
N THR A 9 1.30 -7.78 18.47
CA THR A 9 2.57 -8.50 18.65
C THR A 9 3.70 -7.60 18.14
N GLU A 10 4.57 -7.16 19.04
CA GLU A 10 5.74 -6.33 18.76
C GLU A 10 6.72 -7.01 17.79
N MET A 11 7.07 -6.33 16.69
CA MET A 11 8.34 -6.46 15.98
C MET A 11 8.76 -5.10 15.41
N ALA A 12 10.05 -4.76 15.57
CA ALA A 12 10.77 -3.53 15.18
C ALA A 12 9.90 -2.37 14.68
N ALA A 13 9.58 -1.44 15.59
CA ALA A 13 8.68 -0.32 15.38
C ALA A 13 9.21 0.66 14.32
N GLN A 14 8.96 0.37 13.05
CA GLN A 14 8.66 1.44 12.12
C GLN A 14 7.39 2.11 12.67
N ASN A 15 7.48 3.38 13.08
CA ASN A 15 6.37 4.10 13.70
C ASN A 15 5.14 4.05 12.78
N VAL A 16 4.24 3.10 13.07
CA VAL A 16 2.99 2.93 12.35
C VAL A 16 2.16 4.18 12.66
N PRO A 17 1.74 4.95 11.65
CA PRO A 17 0.95 6.14 11.91
C PRO A 17 -0.42 5.78 12.49
N ASP A 18 -0.92 6.58 13.45
CA ASP A 18 -2.21 6.33 14.11
C ASP A 18 -3.40 6.27 13.14
N TRP A 19 -3.30 6.95 12.00
CA TRP A 19 -4.34 6.95 10.96
C TRP A 19 -4.38 5.65 10.15
N LEU A 20 -3.35 4.80 10.21
CA LEU A 20 -3.27 3.55 9.46
C LEU A 20 -4.05 2.44 10.19
N SER A 21 -5.37 2.60 10.24
CA SER A 21 -6.29 1.70 10.95
C SER A 21 -7.03 0.74 10.01
N ALA A 22 -7.76 -0.21 10.59
CA ALA A 22 -8.63 -1.11 9.85
C ALA A 22 -9.75 -0.34 9.12
N GLU A 23 -10.35 0.67 9.76
CA GLU A 23 -11.41 1.50 9.18
C GLU A 23 -10.90 2.31 7.99
N PHE A 24 -9.68 2.83 8.09
CA PHE A 24 -9.02 3.53 6.99
C PHE A 24 -8.81 2.60 5.78
N LEU A 25 -8.24 1.40 6.02
CA LEU A 25 -7.98 0.44 4.96
C LEU A 25 -9.25 -0.15 4.37
N GLN A 26 -10.29 -0.35 5.17
CA GLN A 26 -11.61 -0.78 4.72
C GLN A 26 -12.19 0.25 3.74
N SER A 27 -12.22 1.52 4.13
CA SER A 27 -12.72 2.61 3.27
C SER A 27 -11.93 2.68 1.96
N ALA A 28 -10.61 2.45 2.02
CA ALA A 28 -9.78 2.43 0.82
C ALA A 28 -10.12 1.25 -0.10
N LEU A 29 -10.20 0.02 0.43
CA LEU A 29 -10.58 -1.16 -0.36
C LEU A 29 -11.95 -0.97 -1.00
N GLN A 30 -12.92 -0.45 -0.26
CA GLN A 30 -14.25 -0.16 -0.78
C GLN A 30 -14.29 0.96 -1.83
N SER A 31 -13.20 1.66 -2.12
CA SER A 31 -13.15 2.52 -3.31
C SER A 31 -13.25 1.74 -4.62
N ASP A 32 -13.00 0.43 -4.54
CA ASP A 32 -13.10 -0.54 -5.61
C ASP A 32 -14.32 -1.43 -5.39
N GLN A 33 -15.47 -0.94 -5.86
CA GLN A 33 -16.79 -1.55 -5.67
C GLN A 33 -16.96 -2.87 -6.43
N GLU A 34 -16.06 -3.20 -7.36
CA GLU A 34 -16.09 -4.46 -8.10
C GLU A 34 -15.58 -5.62 -7.24
N ASP A 35 -14.42 -5.47 -6.61
CA ASP A 35 -13.84 -6.52 -5.77
C ASP A 35 -14.25 -6.42 -4.29
N TYR A 36 -14.59 -5.21 -3.83
CA TYR A 36 -14.87 -4.91 -2.42
C TYR A 36 -16.13 -4.05 -2.23
N PRO A 37 -17.32 -4.51 -2.67
CA PRO A 37 -18.55 -3.71 -2.58
C PRO A 37 -18.90 -3.36 -1.12
N GLU A 38 -19.11 -4.38 -0.29
CA GLU A 38 -19.42 -4.23 1.13
C GLU A 38 -18.66 -5.27 1.95
N ILE A 39 -17.58 -4.81 2.59
CA ILE A 39 -16.70 -5.65 3.40
C ILE A 39 -16.57 -5.08 4.82
N VAL A 40 -16.28 -5.96 5.77
CA VAL A 40 -15.88 -5.59 7.14
C VAL A 40 -14.53 -6.23 7.44
N ILE A 41 -13.51 -5.41 7.72
CA ILE A 41 -12.20 -5.93 8.12
C ILE A 41 -12.29 -6.49 9.54
N THR A 42 -11.95 -7.77 9.69
CA THR A 42 -12.00 -8.50 10.98
C THR A 42 -10.62 -8.66 11.60
N LYS A 43 -9.55 -8.57 10.81
CA LYS A 43 -8.17 -8.65 11.28
C LYS A 43 -7.25 -7.80 10.42
N LEU A 44 -6.35 -7.05 11.06
CA LEU A 44 -5.28 -6.29 10.44
C LEU A 44 -3.94 -6.69 11.06
N GLN A 45 -2.98 -7.03 10.22
CA GLN A 45 -1.58 -7.17 10.58
C GLN A 45 -0.73 -6.30 9.67
N LEU A 46 0.15 -5.49 10.28
CA LEU A 46 1.07 -4.61 9.57
C LEU A 46 2.51 -5.12 9.74
N GLU A 47 3.26 -5.14 8.65
CA GLU A 47 4.69 -5.46 8.65
C GLU A 47 5.44 -4.57 7.63
N PRO A 48 6.76 -4.40 7.75
CA PRO A 48 7.54 -3.73 6.71
C PRO A 48 7.43 -4.47 5.37
N ALA A 49 7.11 -3.76 4.28
CA ALA A 49 6.99 -4.38 2.96
C ALA A 49 8.37 -4.70 2.33
N VAL A 50 9.40 -3.97 2.74
CA VAL A 50 10.79 -4.10 2.25
C VAL A 50 11.77 -4.10 3.44
N PRO A 51 12.96 -4.70 3.30
CA PRO A 51 14.00 -4.62 4.32
C PRO A 51 14.42 -3.18 4.60
N GLU A 52 14.93 -2.93 5.81
CA GLU A 52 15.49 -1.64 6.20
C GLU A 52 16.58 -1.18 5.22
N GLY A 53 16.63 0.13 4.94
CA GLY A 53 17.58 0.72 3.99
C GLY A 53 17.13 0.69 2.52
N ASN A 54 16.08 -0.07 2.18
CA ASN A 54 15.46 -0.02 0.84
C ASN A 54 14.28 0.96 0.75
N ASN A 55 13.91 1.60 1.86
CA ASN A 55 12.77 2.50 2.00
C ASN A 55 13.23 3.97 2.13
N TYR A 56 13.94 4.50 1.12
CA TYR A 56 14.65 5.80 1.16
C TYR A 56 13.80 6.95 1.71
N ALA A 57 12.81 7.42 0.94
CA ALA A 57 12.00 8.60 1.26
C ALA A 57 10.56 8.26 1.73
N SER A 58 10.24 6.98 1.87
CA SER A 58 8.88 6.52 2.20
C SER A 58 8.91 5.39 3.22
N ASN A 59 7.90 5.32 4.07
CA ASN A 59 7.53 4.12 4.79
C ASN A 59 6.64 3.26 3.90
N LEU A 60 6.96 1.97 3.82
CA LEU A 60 6.23 0.97 3.05
C LEU A 60 5.77 -0.12 4.00
N PHE A 61 4.47 -0.17 4.27
CA PHE A 61 3.85 -1.19 5.10
C PHE A 61 3.13 -2.20 4.20
N ARG A 62 3.28 -3.48 4.50
CA ARG A 62 2.39 -4.53 3.99
C ARG A 62 1.29 -4.74 5.02
N ALA A 63 0.05 -4.54 4.60
CA ALA A 63 -1.13 -4.81 5.41
C ALA A 63 -1.75 -6.14 4.97
N LYS A 64 -1.68 -7.14 5.85
CA LYS A 64 -2.39 -8.41 5.70
C LYS A 64 -3.73 -8.30 6.38
N LEU A 65 -4.78 -8.50 5.61
CA LEU A 65 -6.16 -8.24 6.00
C LEU A 65 -6.97 -9.53 5.97
N GLN A 66 -7.81 -9.74 6.98
CA GLN A 66 -8.95 -10.63 6.89
C GLN A 66 -10.22 -9.79 6.90
N TYR A 67 -11.19 -10.16 6.07
CA TYR A 67 -12.44 -9.43 5.96
C TYR A 67 -13.62 -10.38 5.71
N LYS A 68 -14.81 -9.89 6.03
CA LYS A 68 -16.08 -10.56 5.74
C LYS A 68 -16.89 -9.78 4.72
N THR A 69 -17.53 -10.49 3.82
CA THR A 69 -18.59 -9.96 2.92
C THR A 69 -19.96 -10.04 3.61
N GLN A 70 -20.99 -9.44 2.99
CA GLN A 70 -22.36 -9.43 3.54
C GLN A 70 -22.94 -10.83 3.83
N ASP A 71 -22.55 -11.83 3.04
CA ASP A 71 -22.94 -13.23 3.23
C ASP A 71 -22.16 -13.94 4.37
N ASN A 72 -21.34 -13.19 5.11
CA ASN A 72 -20.43 -13.66 6.16
C ASN A 72 -19.29 -14.56 5.69
N THR A 73 -19.02 -14.63 4.38
CA THR A 73 -17.86 -15.35 3.85
C THR A 73 -16.57 -14.65 4.28
N GLU A 74 -15.60 -15.43 4.77
CA GLU A 74 -14.30 -14.92 5.21
C GLU A 74 -13.27 -14.98 4.08
N HIS A 75 -12.58 -13.86 3.87
CA HIS A 75 -11.56 -13.68 2.85
C HIS A 75 -10.27 -13.14 3.47
N SER A 76 -9.17 -13.27 2.74
CA SER A 76 -7.89 -12.68 3.09
C SER A 76 -7.29 -11.97 1.89
N THR A 77 -6.67 -10.82 2.13
CA THR A 77 -5.97 -10.05 1.09
C THR A 77 -4.71 -9.40 1.66
N SER A 78 -3.81 -8.95 0.77
CA SER A 78 -2.60 -8.22 1.14
C SER A 78 -2.47 -6.99 0.25
N ILE A 79 -2.15 -5.85 0.86
CA ILE A 79 -1.96 -4.58 0.17
C ILE A 79 -0.68 -3.88 0.67
N ILE A 80 -0.11 -3.03 -0.17
CA ILE A 80 1.03 -2.19 0.17
C ILE A 80 0.56 -0.76 0.41
N VAL A 81 0.94 -0.21 1.56
CA VAL A 81 0.67 1.17 1.97
C VAL A 81 1.98 1.93 1.94
N LYS A 82 2.08 2.91 1.06
CA LYS A 82 3.23 3.79 0.91
C LYS A 82 2.91 5.18 1.45
N THR A 83 3.70 5.66 2.41
CA THR A 83 3.55 6.99 3.01
C THR A 83 4.91 7.67 3.21
N MET A 84 4.95 8.99 3.37
CA MET A 84 6.20 9.71 3.63
C MET A 84 6.74 9.42 5.04
N LYS A 85 8.07 9.44 5.18
CA LYS A 85 8.71 9.53 6.49
C LYS A 85 8.57 10.97 7.00
N SER A 86 8.12 11.13 8.26
CA SER A 86 7.99 12.43 8.93
C SER A 86 9.26 13.28 8.82
N ASP A 87 10.40 12.65 9.07
CA ASP A 87 11.70 13.32 9.17
C ASP A 87 12.21 13.85 7.82
N TYR A 88 11.74 13.26 6.71
CA TYR A 88 12.07 13.72 5.35
C TYR A 88 11.26 14.95 4.94
N LYS A 89 10.03 15.08 5.46
CA LYS A 89 9.16 16.23 5.22
C LYS A 89 9.75 17.51 5.83
N GLU A 90 10.34 17.40 7.02
CA GLU A 90 10.91 18.54 7.74
C GLU A 90 12.24 19.02 7.14
N ASN A 91 13.04 18.12 6.53
CA ASN A 91 14.39 18.45 6.07
C ASN A 91 14.51 18.83 4.58
N ILE A 92 13.55 18.44 3.72
CA ILE A 92 13.69 18.54 2.24
C ILE A 92 12.41 19.08 1.57
N GLY A 93 11.54 19.72 2.37
CA GLY A 93 10.12 20.04 2.14
C GLY A 93 9.64 20.21 0.70
N ALA A 94 10.14 21.18 -0.07
CA ALA A 94 9.50 21.58 -1.32
C ALA A 94 9.65 20.56 -2.49
N TYR A 95 10.79 19.88 -2.61
CA TYR A 95 11.03 18.95 -3.74
C TYR A 95 10.37 17.59 -3.53
N ILE A 96 10.29 17.15 -2.26
CA ILE A 96 9.66 15.87 -1.90
C ILE A 96 8.14 15.99 -1.88
N ASP A 97 7.58 17.12 -1.44
CA ASP A 97 6.14 17.35 -1.47
C ASP A 97 5.58 17.26 -2.90
N ASP A 98 6.27 17.81 -3.90
CA ASP A 98 5.85 17.72 -5.30
C ASP A 98 5.88 16.26 -5.82
N ALA A 99 6.94 15.51 -5.55
CA ALA A 99 7.03 14.11 -5.95
C ALA A 99 5.93 13.25 -5.28
N PHE A 100 5.64 13.53 -4.01
CA PHE A 100 4.67 12.75 -3.24
C PHE A 100 3.22 13.11 -3.53
N GLN A 101 2.93 14.34 -3.96
CA GLN A 101 1.61 14.72 -4.46
C GLN A 101 1.39 14.25 -5.90
N ARG A 102 2.44 14.19 -6.72
CA ARG A 102 2.35 13.68 -8.10
C ARG A 102 2.00 12.21 -8.16
N GLU A 103 2.49 11.38 -7.25
CA GLU A 103 2.30 9.93 -7.34
C GLU A 103 0.83 9.51 -7.14
N PRO A 104 0.09 9.95 -6.10
CA PRO A 104 -1.35 9.71 -5.99
C PRO A 104 -2.13 10.28 -7.17
N LYS A 105 -1.75 11.46 -7.68
CA LYS A 105 -2.39 12.06 -8.85
C LYS A 105 -2.22 11.20 -10.10
N TYR A 106 -1.01 10.69 -10.34
CA TYR A 106 -0.72 9.77 -11.43
C TYR A 106 -1.59 8.52 -11.38
N TYR A 107 -1.71 7.87 -10.21
CA TYR A 107 -2.54 6.68 -10.06
C TYR A 107 -4.04 7.00 -10.17
N ASN A 108 -4.54 7.97 -9.39
CA ASN A 108 -5.97 8.25 -9.29
C ASN A 108 -6.58 8.92 -10.53
N GLU A 109 -5.80 9.73 -11.26
CA GLU A 109 -6.28 10.44 -12.45
C GLU A 109 -5.76 9.75 -13.73
N PHE A 110 -4.45 9.77 -13.97
CA PHE A 110 -3.89 9.34 -15.25
C PHE A 110 -4.10 7.84 -15.50
N ILE A 111 -3.73 6.97 -14.57
CA ILE A 111 -3.90 5.52 -14.73
C ILE A 111 -5.38 5.13 -14.83
N SER A 112 -6.24 5.79 -14.04
CA SER A 112 -7.69 5.57 -14.08
C SER A 112 -8.26 5.84 -15.48
N GLU A 113 -7.91 6.97 -16.11
CA GLU A 113 -8.34 7.28 -17.48
C GLU A 113 -7.65 6.37 -18.52
N ALA A 114 -6.35 6.08 -18.36
CA ALA A 114 -5.61 5.22 -19.27
C ALA A 114 -6.19 3.79 -19.34
N ARG A 115 -6.67 3.24 -18.21
CA ARG A 115 -7.35 1.93 -18.18
C ARG A 115 -8.64 1.90 -18.99
N LYS A 116 -9.36 3.03 -19.11
CA LYS A 116 -10.56 3.11 -19.96
C LYS A 116 -10.23 3.00 -21.45
N LEU A 117 -9.02 3.42 -21.83
CA LEU A 117 -8.55 3.44 -23.22
C LEU A 117 -7.78 2.17 -23.61
N CYS A 118 -7.01 1.60 -22.68
CA CYS A 118 -6.10 0.48 -22.92
C CYS A 118 -6.37 -0.68 -21.96
N LYS A 119 -6.59 -1.89 -22.49
CA LYS A 119 -6.90 -3.11 -21.71
C LYS A 119 -5.67 -3.79 -21.04
N PHE A 120 -4.54 -3.11 -20.91
CA PHE A 120 -3.33 -3.71 -20.32
C PHE A 120 -3.14 -3.25 -18.86
N ASN A 121 -2.93 -4.21 -17.95
CA ASN A 121 -2.54 -3.95 -16.56
C ASN A 121 -1.00 -3.86 -16.45
N ILE A 122 -0.47 -2.67 -16.74
CA ILE A 122 0.97 -2.36 -16.63
C ILE A 122 1.38 -1.82 -15.26
N VAL A 123 0.42 -1.59 -14.36
CA VAL A 123 0.63 -1.09 -13.01
C VAL A 123 -0.21 -1.87 -12.00
N PRO A 124 0.22 -1.97 -10.72
CA PRO A 124 -0.59 -2.60 -9.67
C PRO A 124 -1.99 -1.98 -9.60
N LYS A 125 -2.97 -2.76 -9.13
CA LYS A 125 -4.24 -2.15 -8.69
C LYS A 125 -3.96 -1.12 -7.60
N HIS A 126 -4.71 -0.03 -7.58
CA HIS A 126 -4.55 1.04 -6.60
C HIS A 126 -5.93 1.37 -6.02
N TYR A 127 -5.93 1.82 -4.77
CA TYR A 127 -7.14 2.13 -4.02
C TYR A 127 -7.13 3.60 -3.63
N LYS A 128 -8.29 4.25 -3.71
CA LYS A 128 -8.41 5.66 -3.32
C LYS A 128 -8.22 5.78 -1.81
N SER A 129 -7.41 6.74 -1.41
CA SER A 129 -7.10 7.03 -0.01
C SER A 129 -7.71 8.38 0.38
N SER A 130 -8.32 8.45 1.57
CA SER A 130 -8.73 9.72 2.19
C SER A 130 -7.53 10.55 2.70
N ASN A 131 -6.37 9.90 2.87
CA ASN A 131 -5.11 10.56 3.17
C ASN A 131 -4.34 10.83 1.87
N THR A 132 -4.18 12.12 1.52
CA THR A 132 -3.49 12.56 0.30
C THR A 132 -1.99 12.29 0.31
N ASN A 133 -1.41 12.02 1.48
CA ASN A 133 0.00 11.64 1.67
C ASN A 133 0.15 10.11 1.81
N CYS A 134 -0.75 9.36 1.19
CA CYS A 134 -0.74 7.91 1.20
C CYS A 134 -1.14 7.35 -0.17
N LEU A 135 -0.42 6.33 -0.60
CA LEU A 135 -0.75 5.53 -1.78
C LEU A 135 -0.96 4.08 -1.34
N ILE A 136 -2.07 3.49 -1.75
CA ILE A 136 -2.45 2.12 -1.41
C ILE A 136 -2.49 1.30 -2.70
N LEU A 137 -1.71 0.23 -2.73
CA LEU A 137 -1.48 -0.60 -3.91
C LEU A 137 -1.74 -2.07 -3.62
N GLU A 138 -2.06 -2.83 -4.67
CA GLU A 138 -2.02 -4.28 -4.67
C GLU A 138 -0.64 -4.79 -4.25
N ASP A 139 -0.63 -5.83 -3.41
CA ASP A 139 0.61 -6.53 -3.06
C ASP A 139 0.99 -7.56 -4.12
N LEU A 140 1.81 -7.13 -5.08
CA LEU A 140 2.30 -7.99 -6.14
C LEU A 140 3.17 -9.16 -5.67
N SER A 141 3.65 -9.16 -4.41
CA SER A 141 4.40 -10.31 -3.88
C SER A 141 3.55 -11.58 -3.81
N VAL A 142 2.23 -11.44 -3.62
CA VAL A 142 1.25 -12.54 -3.67
C VAL A 142 1.20 -13.16 -5.07
N SER A 143 1.46 -12.37 -6.11
CA SER A 143 1.50 -12.79 -7.51
C SER A 143 2.89 -13.27 -7.97
N GLY A 144 3.82 -13.48 -7.02
CA GLY A 144 5.17 -13.99 -7.27
C GLY A 144 6.17 -12.93 -7.72
N PHE A 145 5.85 -11.64 -7.59
CA PHE A 145 6.80 -10.58 -7.91
C PHE A 145 7.76 -10.32 -6.75
N GLN A 146 9.03 -10.12 -7.08
CA GLN A 146 10.07 -9.79 -6.12
C GLN A 146 10.83 -8.54 -6.57
N MET A 147 11.28 -7.75 -5.58
CA MET A 147 12.16 -6.62 -5.82
C MET A 147 13.49 -7.13 -6.37
N VAL A 148 13.89 -6.62 -7.53
CA VAL A 148 15.21 -6.87 -8.09
C VAL A 148 16.25 -6.18 -7.22
N ASP A 149 17.38 -6.85 -6.99
CA ASP A 149 18.53 -6.23 -6.35
C ASP A 149 19.00 -5.01 -7.16
N ARG A 150 18.84 -3.82 -6.55
CA ARG A 150 19.22 -2.53 -7.14
C ARG A 150 20.69 -2.46 -7.54
N HIS A 151 21.58 -3.23 -6.89
CA HIS A 151 23.00 -3.25 -7.20
C HIS A 151 23.32 -4.06 -8.47
N LYS A 152 22.35 -4.85 -8.96
CA LYS A 152 22.45 -5.62 -10.21
C LYS A 152 21.81 -4.90 -11.41
N LEU A 153 21.18 -3.73 -11.20
CA LEU A 153 20.58 -2.91 -12.25
C LEU A 153 21.56 -1.81 -12.69
N LEU A 154 21.79 -1.70 -14.01
CA LEU A 154 22.75 -0.76 -14.61
C LEU A 154 22.25 0.71 -14.68
N SER A 155 21.05 1.02 -14.22
CA SER A 155 20.51 2.40 -14.21
C SER A 155 20.17 2.90 -12.81
N LYS A 156 20.73 4.05 -12.47
CA LYS A 156 20.56 4.76 -11.18
C LYS A 156 19.08 4.97 -10.85
N GLY A 157 18.61 4.36 -9.77
CA GLY A 157 17.41 4.82 -9.02
C GLY A 157 16.07 4.16 -9.36
N THR A 158 16.00 3.19 -10.26
CA THR A 158 14.73 2.53 -10.61
C THR A 158 14.49 1.30 -9.73
N GLN A 159 13.34 1.27 -9.03
CA GLN A 159 12.84 0.07 -8.36
C GLN A 159 12.05 -0.76 -9.37
N VAL A 160 12.51 -1.98 -9.65
CA VAL A 160 11.87 -2.89 -10.61
C VAL A 160 11.41 -4.15 -9.86
N LEU A 161 10.14 -4.50 -10.03
CA LEU A 161 9.61 -5.79 -9.64
C LEU A 161 9.74 -6.76 -10.81
N GLN A 162 10.30 -7.94 -10.56
CA GLN A 162 10.33 -9.04 -11.54
C GLN A 162 9.46 -10.19 -11.06
N ARG A 163 8.72 -10.83 -11.97
CA ARG A 163 7.98 -12.05 -11.66
C ARG A 163 8.97 -13.21 -11.58
N VAL A 164 8.96 -13.93 -10.46
CA VAL A 164 9.78 -15.13 -10.27
C VAL A 164 8.87 -16.34 -10.54
N TYR A 165 9.18 -17.09 -11.59
CA TYR A 165 8.58 -18.40 -11.80
C TYR A 165 9.38 -19.39 -10.96
N GLN A 166 8.74 -20.01 -9.97
CA GLN A 166 9.29 -21.18 -9.27
C GLN A 166 8.98 -22.45 -10.07
#